data_AF-A0AAE0TU23-F1
#
_entry.id   AF-A0AAE0TU23-F1
#
_cell.length_a   1.000
_cell.length_b   1.000
_cell.length_c   1.000
_cell.angle_alpha   90.00
_cell.angle_beta   90.00
_cell.angle_gamma   90.00
#
_symmetry.space_group_name_H-M   'P 1'
#
loop_
_entity.id
_entity.type
_entity.pdbx_description
1 polymer ?
#
loop_
_entity_poly.entity_id
_entity_poly.type
_entity_poly.pdbx_seq_one_letter_code
_entity_poly.pdbx_strand_id
1 'polypeptide(L)'
;MADDEGAAYWEGVYGQPIHVYAADRERGSGGPGGELERMTDDEYAAYVRQKMWEKTHAGAIEERARRARERDAAQLRQEEGRRIQAEIERSLRRGEQRRKRRVWTDRWDGYLARWAAFAGAGGGSVGVDVPQASSGAAAAAGIPWPVDRADGAPVDEQSVRVFFVNGLGLDELGEKESAARLKDERVRWHPDKMQQRLGGHVDAATMRDVTAIFQAIDALWNDSRKSAA
;
A
#
# COMPACT_ATOMS: atom_id res chain seq x y z
N MET A 1 20.36 -86.72 -52.85
CA MET A 1 20.44 -85.29 -53.25
C MET A 1 19.45 -84.53 -52.40
N ALA A 2 19.95 -83.95 -51.31
CA ALA A 2 19.37 -82.90 -50.46
C ALA A 2 20.19 -82.96 -49.17
N ASP A 3 21.04 -81.95 -48.93
CA ASP A 3 21.44 -81.46 -47.59
C ASP A 3 22.70 -80.55 -47.61
N ASP A 4 23.28 -80.23 -48.76
CA ASP A 4 24.45 -79.33 -48.81
C ASP A 4 24.10 -77.83 -48.90
N GLU A 5 22.81 -77.46 -48.91
CA GLU A 5 22.38 -76.05 -49.05
C GLU A 5 22.23 -75.31 -47.70
N GLY A 6 22.25 -76.03 -46.57
CA GLY A 6 22.13 -75.41 -45.24
C GLY A 6 23.44 -74.82 -44.68
N ALA A 7 24.59 -75.33 -45.14
CA ALA A 7 25.91 -74.91 -44.65
C ALA A 7 26.31 -73.52 -45.19
N ALA A 8 25.91 -73.18 -46.42
CA ALA A 8 26.21 -71.91 -47.06
C ALA A 8 25.51 -70.70 -46.39
N TYR A 9 24.39 -70.92 -45.70
CA TYR A 9 23.66 -69.83 -45.02
C TYR A 9 24.41 -69.30 -43.79
N TRP A 10 25.15 -70.16 -43.08
CA TRP A 10 25.86 -69.78 -41.85
C TRP A 10 27.25 -69.20 -42.08
N GLU A 11 27.83 -69.39 -43.26
CA GLU A 11 29.14 -68.83 -43.62
C GLU A 11 29.10 -67.30 -43.81
N GLY A 12 27.94 -66.75 -44.19
CA GLY A 12 27.74 -65.30 -44.33
C GLY A 12 27.46 -64.54 -43.02
N VAL A 13 27.07 -65.23 -41.94
CA VAL A 13 26.65 -64.61 -40.67
C VAL A 13 27.80 -64.46 -39.67
N TYR A 14 28.85 -65.27 -39.79
CA TYR A 14 30.07 -65.16 -38.97
C TYR A 14 31.35 -64.89 -39.79
N GLY A 15 31.23 -64.68 -41.09
CA GLY A 15 32.33 -64.37 -42.00
C GLY A 15 32.79 -62.92 -42.02
N GLN A 16 32.59 -62.14 -40.94
CA GLN A 16 33.40 -60.93 -40.79
C GLN A 16 34.81 -61.35 -40.39
N PRO A 17 35.87 -60.90 -41.08
CA PRO A 17 37.24 -61.20 -40.70
C PRO A 17 37.42 -60.83 -39.23
N ILE A 18 37.77 -61.81 -38.40
CA ILE A 18 38.32 -61.52 -37.07
C ILE A 18 39.43 -60.51 -37.35
N HIS A 19 39.26 -59.27 -36.89
CA HIS A 19 40.33 -58.29 -36.96
C HIS A 19 41.51 -58.94 -36.26
N VAL A 20 42.46 -59.41 -37.08
CA VAL A 20 43.78 -59.78 -36.64
C VAL A 20 44.26 -58.50 -35.97
N TYR A 21 44.31 -58.51 -34.64
CA TYR A 21 45.11 -57.53 -33.94
C TYR A 21 46.50 -57.72 -34.52
N ALA A 22 46.88 -56.83 -35.44
CA ALA A 22 48.26 -56.67 -35.81
C ALA A 22 49.00 -56.59 -34.48
N ALA A 23 49.99 -57.45 -34.30
CA ALA A 23 50.91 -57.33 -33.20
C ALA A 23 51.70 -56.04 -33.38
N ASP A 24 51.08 -54.90 -33.05
CA ASP A 24 51.74 -53.62 -32.80
C ASP A 24 52.42 -53.73 -31.43
N ARG A 25 53.39 -54.65 -31.35
CA ARG A 25 54.38 -54.65 -30.27
C ARG A 25 55.62 -53.83 -30.64
N GLU A 26 55.72 -53.32 -31.86
CA GLU A 26 56.92 -52.64 -32.29
C GLU A 26 56.60 -51.40 -33.13
N ARG A 27 56.26 -50.31 -32.43
CA ARG A 27 56.82 -48.94 -32.62
C ARG A 27 55.78 -47.86 -32.36
N GLY A 28 55.91 -47.20 -31.20
CA GLY A 28 55.58 -45.77 -31.08
C GLY A 28 54.60 -45.42 -29.97
N SER A 29 55.07 -44.63 -29.00
CA SER A 29 54.30 -43.89 -28.00
C SER A 29 53.67 -44.75 -26.89
N GLY A 30 54.33 -45.01 -25.75
CA GLY A 30 55.24 -44.09 -25.09
C GLY A 30 54.60 -42.73 -24.80
N GLY A 31 53.27 -42.66 -24.68
CA GLY A 31 52.60 -41.47 -24.16
C GLY A 31 53.04 -41.24 -22.72
N PRO A 32 53.25 -39.98 -22.29
CA PRO A 32 53.77 -39.70 -20.96
C PRO A 32 52.86 -40.32 -19.91
N GLY A 33 53.43 -41.17 -19.06
CA GLY A 33 52.74 -42.01 -18.07
C GLY A 33 51.51 -41.33 -17.49
N GLY A 34 50.35 -41.89 -17.84
CA GLY A 34 49.06 -41.44 -17.35
C GLY A 34 49.11 -41.42 -15.82
N GLU A 35 48.56 -40.37 -15.21
CA GLU A 35 48.55 -40.21 -13.74
C GLU A 35 48.11 -41.47 -12.99
N LEU A 36 47.27 -42.31 -13.61
CA LEU A 36 46.79 -43.57 -13.05
C LEU A 36 47.87 -44.64 -12.87
N GLU A 37 48.92 -44.66 -13.69
CA GLU A 37 50.00 -45.67 -13.60
C GLU A 37 51.06 -45.29 -12.53
N ARG A 38 51.04 -44.04 -12.06
CA ARG A 38 51.92 -43.54 -10.98
C ARG A 38 51.26 -43.57 -9.60
N MET A 39 49.96 -43.88 -9.53
CA MET A 39 49.22 -44.01 -8.28
C MET A 39 49.53 -45.35 -7.61
N THR A 40 49.65 -45.32 -6.28
CA THR A 40 49.67 -46.54 -5.47
C THR A 40 48.33 -47.27 -5.55
N ASP A 41 48.30 -48.58 -5.33
CA ASP A 41 47.07 -49.39 -5.42
C ASP A 41 45.91 -48.82 -4.56
N ASP A 42 46.24 -48.23 -3.40
CA ASP A 42 45.26 -47.57 -2.52
C ASP A 42 44.68 -46.28 -3.13
N GLU A 43 45.51 -45.49 -3.80
CA GLU A 43 45.10 -44.27 -4.52
C GLU A 43 44.26 -44.61 -5.74
N TYR A 44 44.61 -45.68 -6.47
CA TYR A 44 43.81 -46.19 -7.58
C TYR A 44 42.45 -46.69 -7.10
N ALA A 45 42.40 -47.44 -5.99
CA ALA A 45 41.15 -47.93 -5.41
C ALA A 45 40.25 -46.79 -4.91
N ALA A 46 40.83 -45.72 -4.35
CA ALA A 46 40.08 -44.51 -3.98
C ALA A 46 39.53 -43.78 -5.21
N TYR A 47 40.37 -43.60 -6.24
CA TYR A 47 40.00 -42.95 -7.50
C TYR A 47 38.87 -43.70 -8.22
N VAL A 48 38.95 -45.02 -8.34
CA VAL A 48 37.91 -45.84 -8.98
C VAL A 48 36.61 -45.79 -8.18
N ARG A 49 36.66 -45.84 -6.85
CA ARG A 49 35.46 -45.68 -6.00
C ARG A 49 34.81 -44.32 -6.20
N GLN A 50 35.60 -43.26 -6.25
CA GLN A 50 35.12 -41.91 -6.55
C GLN A 50 34.49 -41.84 -7.95
N LYS A 51 35.13 -42.41 -8.97
CA LYS A 51 34.61 -42.41 -10.36
C LYS A 51 33.35 -43.25 -10.54
N MET A 52 33.27 -44.41 -9.89
CA MET A 52 32.04 -45.22 -9.85
C MET A 52 30.91 -44.49 -9.12
N TRP A 53 31.23 -43.77 -8.03
CA TRP A 53 30.28 -42.95 -7.32
C TRP A 53 29.78 -41.78 -8.18
N GLU A 54 30.68 -41.03 -8.81
CA GLU A 54 30.36 -39.94 -9.75
C GLU A 54 29.45 -40.42 -10.88
N LYS A 55 29.74 -41.58 -11.48
CA LYS A 55 28.92 -42.16 -12.56
C LYS A 55 27.53 -42.61 -12.07
N THR A 56 27.45 -43.20 -10.89
CA THR A 56 26.19 -43.70 -10.32
C THR A 56 25.32 -42.57 -9.74
N HIS A 57 25.96 -41.52 -9.21
CA HIS A 57 25.29 -40.39 -8.56
C HIS A 57 25.13 -39.18 -9.48
N ALA A 58 25.63 -39.21 -10.71
CA ALA A 58 25.47 -38.11 -11.68
C ALA A 58 24.01 -37.66 -11.80
N GLY A 59 23.07 -38.60 -11.98
CA GLY A 59 21.64 -38.28 -12.05
C GLY A 59 21.06 -37.75 -10.74
N ALA A 60 21.53 -38.25 -9.59
CA ALA A 60 21.10 -37.79 -8.27
C ALA A 60 21.63 -36.37 -7.94
N ILE A 61 22.84 -36.05 -8.39
CA ILE A 61 23.46 -34.72 -8.27
C ILE A 61 22.73 -33.72 -9.17
N GLU A 62 22.45 -34.10 -10.41
CA GLU A 62 21.71 -33.26 -11.36
C GLU A 62 20.28 -32.97 -10.87
N GLU A 63 19.57 -33.97 -10.35
CA GLU A 63 18.22 -33.78 -9.83
C GLU A 63 18.21 -32.93 -8.54
N ARG A 64 19.19 -33.10 -7.65
CA ARG A 64 19.35 -32.20 -6.48
C ARG A 64 19.65 -30.77 -6.90
N ALA A 65 20.51 -30.56 -7.90
CA ALA A 65 20.83 -29.25 -8.44
C ALA A 65 19.60 -28.60 -9.09
N ARG A 66 18.80 -29.36 -9.84
CA ARG A 66 17.54 -28.88 -10.42
C ARG A 66 16.56 -28.43 -9.33
N ARG A 67 16.33 -29.27 -8.32
CA ARG A 67 15.44 -28.94 -7.19
C ARG A 67 15.94 -27.76 -6.35
N ALA A 68 17.26 -27.58 -6.22
CA ALA A 68 17.82 -26.39 -5.58
C ALA A 68 17.50 -25.12 -6.38
N ARG A 69 17.78 -25.13 -7.69
CA ARG A 69 17.46 -23.99 -8.59
C ARG A 69 15.97 -23.65 -8.61
N GLU A 70 15.08 -24.64 -8.62
CA GLU A 70 13.64 -24.42 -8.56
C GLU A 70 13.20 -23.78 -7.25
N ARG A 71 13.78 -24.20 -6.12
CA ARG A 71 13.50 -23.62 -4.80
C ARG A 71 14.00 -22.19 -4.71
N ASP A 72 15.22 -21.93 -5.16
CA ASP A 72 15.80 -20.58 -5.14
C ASP A 72 14.98 -19.64 -6.04
N ALA A 73 14.61 -20.09 -7.24
CA ALA A 73 13.76 -19.32 -8.14
C ALA A 73 12.35 -19.08 -7.56
N ALA A 74 11.79 -20.06 -6.84
CA ALA A 74 10.51 -19.90 -6.15
C ALA A 74 10.60 -18.93 -4.96
N GLN A 75 11.70 -18.94 -4.22
CA GLN A 75 11.96 -18.01 -3.12
C GLN A 75 12.09 -16.58 -3.65
N LEU A 76 12.90 -16.37 -4.70
CA LEU A 76 13.04 -15.05 -5.34
C LEU A 76 11.69 -14.49 -5.81
N ARG A 77 10.86 -15.32 -6.49
CA ARG A 77 9.50 -14.91 -6.90
C ARG A 77 8.61 -14.53 -5.71
N GLN A 78 8.71 -15.27 -4.60
CA GLN A 78 7.95 -14.94 -3.39
C GLN A 78 8.42 -13.64 -2.75
N GLU A 79 9.73 -13.41 -2.69
CA GLU A 79 10.31 -12.17 -2.15
C GLU A 79 9.93 -10.96 -3.00
N GLU A 80 10.02 -11.07 -4.32
CA GLU A 80 9.56 -10.03 -5.25
C GLU A 80 8.06 -9.77 -5.09
N GLY A 81 7.24 -10.83 -5.00
CA GLY A 81 5.81 -10.72 -4.73
C GLY A 81 5.51 -9.96 -3.43
N ARG A 82 6.24 -10.28 -2.35
CA ARG A 82 6.11 -9.57 -1.06
C ARG A 82 6.53 -8.10 -1.16
N ARG A 83 7.62 -7.79 -1.88
CA ARG A 83 8.08 -6.41 -2.10
C ARG A 83 7.05 -5.59 -2.87
N ILE A 84 6.52 -6.15 -3.96
CA ILE A 84 5.47 -5.53 -4.78
C ILE A 84 4.22 -5.31 -3.93
N GLN A 85 3.77 -6.30 -3.17
CA GLN A 85 2.60 -6.18 -2.29
C GLN A 85 2.79 -5.07 -1.25
N ALA A 86 3.96 -5.00 -0.60
CA ALA A 86 4.28 -3.95 0.37
C ALA A 86 4.34 -2.55 -0.29
N GLU A 87 4.75 -2.44 -1.55
CA GLU A 87 4.71 -1.18 -2.29
C GLU A 87 3.29 -0.77 -2.67
N ILE A 88 2.47 -1.72 -3.15
CA ILE A 88 1.05 -1.51 -3.42
C ILE A 88 0.34 -1.02 -2.15
N GLU A 89 0.55 -1.69 -1.02
CA GLU A 89 -0.06 -1.30 0.26
C GLU A 89 0.38 0.10 0.71
N ARG A 90 1.68 0.43 0.60
CA ARG A 90 2.18 1.78 0.87
C ARG A 90 1.57 2.83 -0.06
N SER A 91 1.35 2.49 -1.34
CA SER A 91 0.70 3.39 -2.29
C SER A 91 -0.78 3.59 -1.98
N LEU A 92 -1.47 2.52 -1.58
CA LEU A 92 -2.88 2.52 -1.21
C LEU A 92 -3.11 3.36 0.05
N ARG A 93 -2.30 3.15 1.09
CA ARG A 93 -2.36 3.91 2.35
C ARG A 93 -2.15 5.41 2.11
N ARG A 94 -1.17 5.79 1.27
CA ARG A 94 -0.97 7.19 0.86
C ARG A 94 -2.15 7.73 0.04
N GLY A 95 -2.74 6.89 -0.82
CA GLY A 95 -3.94 7.22 -1.60
C GLY A 95 -5.15 7.50 -0.72
N GLU A 96 -5.42 6.65 0.27
CA GLU A 96 -6.52 6.79 1.22
C GLU A 96 -6.38 8.02 2.10
N GLN A 97 -5.18 8.31 2.60
CA GLN A 97 -4.91 9.54 3.36
C GLN A 97 -5.20 10.79 2.54
N ARG A 98 -4.77 10.82 1.27
CA ARG A 98 -5.08 11.94 0.36
C ARG A 98 -6.57 12.08 0.08
N ARG A 99 -7.29 10.96 -0.09
CA ARG A 99 -8.74 10.98 -0.30
C ARG A 99 -9.48 11.51 0.94
N LYS A 100 -9.13 11.02 2.13
CA LYS A 100 -9.69 11.52 3.39
C LYS A 100 -9.45 13.02 3.55
N ARG A 101 -8.22 13.50 3.30
CA ARG A 101 -7.87 14.92 3.34
C ARG A 101 -8.70 15.73 2.35
N ARG A 102 -8.80 15.29 1.09
CA ARG A 102 -9.64 15.96 0.07
C ARG A 102 -11.09 16.06 0.51
N VAL A 103 -11.68 14.98 1.02
CA VAL A 103 -13.07 15.00 1.52
C VAL A 103 -13.25 16.07 2.60
N TRP A 104 -12.29 16.21 3.52
CA TRP A 104 -12.35 17.24 4.56
C TRP A 104 -12.13 18.65 4.01
N THR A 105 -11.21 18.84 3.06
CA THR A 105 -11.01 20.12 2.37
C THR A 105 -12.27 20.53 1.60
N ASP A 106 -12.85 19.63 0.82
CA ASP A 106 -14.08 19.90 0.05
C ASP A 106 -15.26 20.25 0.98
N ARG A 107 -15.37 19.56 2.14
CA ARG A 107 -16.36 19.89 3.17
C ARG A 107 -16.12 21.26 3.79
N TRP A 108 -14.87 21.60 4.07
CA TRP A 108 -14.50 22.90 4.61
C TRP A 108 -14.77 24.05 3.62
N ASP A 109 -14.42 23.85 2.35
CA ASP A 109 -14.69 24.81 1.28
C ASP A 109 -16.20 24.99 1.07
N GLY A 110 -16.97 23.90 1.13
CA GLY A 110 -18.43 23.94 1.12
C GLY A 110 -19.00 24.71 2.31
N TYR A 111 -18.44 24.53 3.51
CA TYR A 111 -18.80 25.31 4.71
C TYR A 111 -18.52 26.81 4.54
N LEU A 112 -17.34 27.18 4.02
CA LEU A 112 -16.99 28.58 3.75
C LEU A 112 -17.90 29.20 2.67
N ALA A 113 -18.25 28.44 1.62
CA ALA A 113 -19.16 28.89 0.59
C ALA A 113 -20.57 29.15 1.15
N ARG A 114 -21.09 28.27 2.00
CA ARG A 114 -22.37 28.47 2.69
C ARG A 114 -22.31 29.68 3.62
N TRP A 115 -21.19 29.91 4.30
CA TRP A 115 -20.95 31.12 5.09
C TRP A 115 -20.96 32.40 4.25
N ALA A 116 -20.32 32.39 3.08
CA ALA A 116 -20.33 33.53 2.19
C ALA A 116 -21.75 33.83 1.67
N ALA A 117 -22.50 32.79 1.30
CA ALA A 117 -23.90 32.92 0.88
C ALA A 117 -24.79 33.46 2.02
N PHE A 118 -24.62 32.95 3.24
CA PHE A 118 -25.35 33.42 4.42
C PHE A 118 -25.01 34.87 4.77
N ALA A 119 -23.73 35.25 4.71
CA ALA A 119 -23.31 36.64 4.91
C ALA A 119 -23.86 37.57 3.82
N GLY A 120 -23.93 37.13 2.57
CA GLY A 120 -24.53 37.90 1.47
C GLY A 120 -26.06 38.02 1.58
N ALA A 121 -26.75 36.99 2.10
CA ALA A 121 -28.19 37.00 2.30
C ALA A 121 -28.63 37.79 3.54
N GLY A 122 -27.81 37.80 4.60
CA GLY A 122 -28.11 38.46 5.89
C GLY A 122 -27.31 39.73 6.18
N GLY A 123 -26.43 40.16 5.28
CA GLY A 123 -25.44 41.22 5.55
C GLY A 123 -25.15 42.09 4.34
N GLY A 124 -26.14 42.87 3.90
CA GLY A 124 -25.96 43.77 2.76
C GLY A 124 -27.12 44.70 2.42
N SER A 125 -28.00 45.03 3.37
CA SER A 125 -29.06 46.02 3.15
C SER A 125 -29.32 46.84 4.42
N VAL A 126 -28.41 47.78 4.68
CA VAL A 126 -28.81 49.05 5.31
C VAL A 126 -29.57 49.80 4.23
N GLY A 127 -30.90 49.72 4.26
CA GLY A 127 -31.77 50.64 3.53
C GLY A 127 -32.32 50.17 2.18
N VAL A 128 -33.00 49.01 2.13
CA VAL A 128 -34.21 48.85 1.29
C VAL A 128 -35.17 47.92 2.03
N ASP A 129 -36.41 48.37 2.17
CA ASP A 129 -37.54 47.65 2.77
C ASP A 129 -37.71 46.25 2.15
N VAL A 130 -37.28 45.21 2.88
CA VAL A 130 -37.71 43.83 2.62
C VAL A 130 -38.93 43.57 3.51
N PRO A 131 -40.07 43.14 2.93
CA PRO A 131 -41.26 42.88 3.71
C PRO A 131 -40.99 41.73 4.68
N GLN A 132 -41.31 42.00 5.94
CA GLN A 132 -41.33 41.08 7.07
C GLN A 132 -42.14 39.81 6.72
N ALA A 133 -41.46 38.81 6.17
CA ALA A 133 -41.89 37.42 6.05
C ALA A 133 -40.61 36.57 6.14
N SER A 134 -40.45 35.57 6.99
CA SER A 134 -41.41 34.78 7.77
C SER A 134 -40.60 33.85 8.68
N SER A 135 -40.89 33.86 9.99
CA SER A 135 -40.43 32.90 11.01
C SER A 135 -38.90 32.81 11.27
N GLY A 136 -38.50 32.86 12.55
CA GLY A 136 -37.11 32.57 12.97
C GLY A 136 -36.58 31.19 12.53
N ALA A 137 -37.46 30.30 12.07
CA ALA A 137 -37.13 29.02 11.48
C ALA A 137 -36.48 29.13 10.08
N ALA A 138 -36.90 30.08 9.23
CA ALA A 138 -36.31 30.29 7.91
C ALA A 138 -34.89 30.88 8.00
N ALA A 139 -34.67 31.77 8.98
CA ALA A 139 -33.34 32.30 9.30
C ALA A 139 -32.40 31.21 9.87
N ALA A 140 -32.95 30.28 10.68
CA ALA A 140 -32.20 29.14 11.20
C ALA A 140 -31.84 28.10 10.11
N ALA A 141 -32.69 27.94 9.10
CA ALA A 141 -32.44 27.05 7.96
C ALA A 141 -31.29 27.53 7.06
N GLY A 142 -30.98 28.83 7.07
CA GLY A 142 -29.85 29.41 6.33
C GLY A 142 -28.50 29.33 7.03
N ILE A 143 -28.45 28.88 8.29
CA ILE A 143 -27.20 28.86 9.07
C ILE A 143 -26.26 27.78 8.51
N PRO A 144 -25.01 28.13 8.18
CA PRO A 144 -23.99 27.20 7.70
C PRO A 144 -23.41 26.38 8.86
N TRP A 145 -24.11 25.32 9.26
CA TRP A 145 -23.67 24.42 10.32
C TRP A 145 -22.39 23.66 9.93
N PRO A 146 -21.44 23.46 10.86
CA PRO A 146 -20.21 22.70 10.62
C PRO A 146 -20.44 21.18 10.60
N VAL A 147 -21.58 20.71 11.11
CA VAL A 147 -21.96 19.30 11.14
C VAL A 147 -23.26 19.11 10.37
N ASP A 148 -23.37 17.98 9.66
CA ASP A 148 -24.60 17.56 9.00
C ASP A 148 -25.60 17.15 10.08
N ARG A 149 -26.47 18.10 10.44
CA ARG A 149 -27.59 17.89 11.37
C ARG A 149 -28.83 17.53 10.57
N ALA A 150 -29.49 16.44 10.93
CA ALA A 150 -30.89 16.23 10.53
C ALA A 150 -31.76 17.26 11.27
N ASP A 151 -32.68 17.92 10.55
CA ASP A 151 -33.49 19.02 11.06
C ASP A 151 -34.01 18.76 12.49
N GLY A 152 -33.54 19.56 13.46
CA GLY A 152 -33.95 19.47 14.87
C GLY A 152 -33.07 18.63 15.80
N ALA A 153 -32.14 17.80 15.31
CA ALA A 153 -31.28 16.97 16.18
C ALA A 153 -30.20 17.78 16.94
N PRO A 154 -30.01 17.65 18.27
CA PRO A 154 -29.05 18.48 19.00
C PRO A 154 -27.63 18.37 18.43
N VAL A 155 -26.87 19.46 18.46
CA VAL A 155 -25.49 19.46 17.94
C VAL A 155 -24.59 18.61 18.83
N ASP A 156 -23.96 17.61 18.24
CA ASP A 156 -22.93 16.80 18.91
C ASP A 156 -21.59 17.55 18.92
N GLU A 157 -21.10 17.86 20.12
CA GLU A 157 -19.85 18.56 20.35
C GLU A 157 -18.65 17.80 19.75
N GLN A 158 -18.66 16.47 19.84
CA GLN A 158 -17.57 15.65 19.33
C GLN A 158 -17.48 15.73 17.80
N SER A 159 -18.60 15.68 17.10
CA SER A 159 -18.66 15.84 15.64
C SER A 159 -18.17 17.23 15.20
N VAL A 160 -18.51 18.28 15.94
CA VAL A 160 -18.00 19.64 15.69
C VAL A 160 -16.48 19.69 15.86
N ARG A 161 -15.95 19.07 16.92
CA ARG A 161 -14.51 19.02 17.14
C ARG A 161 -13.78 18.30 16.01
N VAL A 162 -14.28 17.13 15.59
CA VAL A 162 -13.74 16.35 14.47
C VAL A 162 -13.75 17.17 13.17
N PHE A 163 -14.81 17.94 12.92
CA PHE A 163 -14.89 18.80 11.74
C PHE A 163 -13.81 19.88 11.74
N PHE A 164 -13.62 20.62 12.84
CA PHE A 164 -12.60 21.67 12.89
C PHE A 164 -11.17 21.11 12.88
N VAL A 165 -10.90 19.99 13.57
CA VAL A 165 -9.58 19.35 13.57
C VAL A 165 -9.18 18.91 12.16
N ASN A 166 -10.05 18.18 11.47
CA ASN A 166 -9.74 17.64 10.15
C ASN A 166 -9.91 18.67 9.02
N GLY A 167 -10.88 19.58 9.12
CA GLY A 167 -11.17 20.59 8.12
C GLY A 167 -10.14 21.71 8.07
N LEU A 168 -9.66 22.17 9.23
CA LEU A 168 -8.53 23.11 9.30
C LEU A 168 -7.17 22.42 9.14
N GLY A 169 -7.10 21.10 9.32
CA GLY A 169 -5.84 20.37 9.34
C GLY A 169 -4.97 20.79 10.51
N LEU A 170 -5.55 20.88 11.72
CA LEU A 170 -4.83 21.34 12.92
C LEU A 170 -3.58 20.48 13.22
N ASP A 171 -3.57 19.22 12.80
CA ASP A 171 -2.43 18.30 12.93
C ASP A 171 -1.26 18.63 11.97
N GLU A 172 -1.53 19.34 10.87
CA GLU A 172 -0.53 19.72 9.87
C GLU A 172 -0.11 21.19 9.99
N LEU A 173 -0.99 22.04 10.51
CA LEU A 173 -0.72 23.45 10.75
C LEU A 173 0.13 23.64 12.01
N GLY A 174 1.07 24.58 11.96
CA GLY A 174 1.81 24.98 13.17
C GLY A 174 0.87 25.53 14.24
N GLU A 175 1.19 25.29 15.52
CA GLU A 175 0.36 25.62 16.68
C GLU A 175 -0.12 27.08 16.73
N LYS A 176 0.69 28.02 16.21
CA LYS A 176 0.33 29.44 16.14
C LYS A 176 -0.72 29.74 15.07
N GLU A 177 -0.63 29.07 13.92
CA GLU A 177 -1.57 29.25 12.81
C GLU A 177 -2.90 28.55 13.12
N SER A 178 -2.85 27.38 13.73
CA SER A 178 -4.03 26.66 14.20
C SER A 178 -4.79 27.47 15.26
N ALA A 179 -4.10 28.04 16.25
CA ALA A 179 -4.70 28.93 17.25
C ALA A 179 -5.27 30.23 16.66
N ALA A 180 -4.64 30.79 15.61
CA ALA A 180 -5.15 31.98 14.93
C ALA A 180 -6.44 31.69 14.17
N ARG A 181 -6.50 30.58 13.40
CA ARG A 181 -7.73 30.20 12.67
C ARG A 181 -8.88 29.85 13.60
N LEU A 182 -8.61 29.15 14.71
CA LEU A 182 -9.62 28.85 15.73
C LEU A 182 -10.14 30.13 16.41
N LYS A 183 -9.30 31.15 16.60
CA LYS A 183 -9.72 32.45 17.14
C LYS A 183 -10.71 33.16 16.19
N ASP A 184 -10.47 33.13 14.89
CA ASP A 184 -11.36 33.76 13.91
C ASP A 184 -12.73 33.06 13.87
N GLU A 185 -12.75 31.72 13.89
CA GLU A 185 -13.99 30.95 13.96
C GLU A 185 -14.72 31.16 15.31
N ARG A 186 -13.99 31.31 16.42
CA ARG A 186 -14.57 31.65 17.74
C ARG A 186 -15.31 32.99 17.72
N VAL A 187 -14.73 34.01 17.10
CA VAL A 187 -15.38 35.32 16.95
C VAL A 187 -16.61 35.20 16.06
N ARG A 188 -16.54 34.39 14.99
CA ARG A 188 -17.65 34.15 14.07
C ARG A 188 -18.84 33.47 14.75
N TRP A 189 -18.60 32.47 15.59
CA TRP A 189 -19.61 31.71 16.31
C TRP A 189 -20.02 32.29 17.66
N HIS A 190 -19.53 33.48 18.03
CA HIS A 190 -19.90 34.10 19.29
C HIS A 190 -21.42 34.35 19.35
N PRO A 191 -22.12 33.95 20.44
CA PRO A 191 -23.58 34.04 20.52
C PRO A 191 -24.14 35.42 20.19
N ASP A 192 -23.50 36.49 20.68
CA ASP A 192 -23.87 37.88 20.35
C ASP A 192 -23.71 38.22 18.85
N LYS A 193 -22.64 37.75 18.20
CA LYS A 193 -22.43 37.98 16.76
C LYS A 193 -23.42 37.20 15.90
N MET A 194 -23.75 35.98 16.32
CA MET A 194 -24.79 35.18 15.66
C MET A 194 -26.17 35.80 15.85
N GLN A 195 -26.48 36.30 17.05
CA GLN A 195 -27.74 36.99 17.32
C GLN A 195 -27.89 38.27 16.50
N GLN A 196 -26.83 39.07 16.37
CA GLN A 196 -26.80 40.26 15.51
C GLN A 196 -27.06 39.89 14.04
N ARG A 197 -26.42 38.82 13.54
CA ARG A 197 -26.58 38.36 12.15
C ARG A 197 -27.95 37.77 11.84
N LEU A 198 -28.62 37.21 12.85
CA LEU A 198 -29.95 36.62 12.73
C LEU A 198 -31.08 37.62 13.02
N GLY A 199 -30.78 38.92 13.16
CA GLY A 199 -31.80 39.95 13.35
C GLY A 199 -32.46 39.98 14.73
N GLY A 200 -31.77 39.49 15.77
CA GLY A 200 -32.18 39.65 17.18
C GLY A 200 -33.26 38.70 17.70
N HIS A 201 -34.12 38.15 16.84
CA HIS A 201 -35.18 37.19 17.22
C HIS A 201 -34.82 35.76 16.78
N VAL A 202 -34.02 35.08 17.60
CA VAL A 202 -33.58 33.70 17.36
C VAL A 202 -34.30 32.75 18.30
N ASP A 203 -34.70 31.58 17.79
CA ASP A 203 -35.28 30.52 18.62
C ASP A 203 -34.29 30.01 19.68
N ALA A 204 -34.81 29.64 20.86
CA ALA A 204 -34.01 29.17 21.98
C ALA A 204 -33.29 27.84 21.68
N ALA A 205 -33.83 27.00 20.78
CA ALA A 205 -33.13 25.80 20.34
C ALA A 205 -31.88 26.17 19.52
N THR A 206 -32.03 27.02 18.51
CA THR A 206 -30.92 27.50 17.66
C THR A 206 -29.83 28.17 18.49
N MET A 207 -30.19 29.00 19.48
CA MET A 207 -29.20 29.64 20.36
C MET A 207 -28.43 28.64 21.22
N ARG A 208 -29.08 27.60 21.74
CA ARG A 208 -28.39 26.52 22.48
C ARG A 208 -27.36 25.82 21.60
N ASP A 209 -27.72 25.53 20.34
CA ASP A 209 -26.83 24.87 19.40
C ASP A 209 -25.64 25.75 18.97
N VAL A 210 -25.88 27.05 18.76
CA VAL A 210 -24.80 28.04 18.54
C VAL A 210 -23.86 28.09 19.73
N THR A 211 -24.38 28.11 20.96
CA THR A 211 -23.57 28.09 22.18
C THR A 211 -22.77 26.80 22.31
N ALA A 212 -23.34 25.64 21.98
CA ALA A 212 -22.63 24.36 22.00
C ALA A 212 -21.44 24.36 21.02
N ILE A 213 -21.62 24.90 19.81
CA ILE A 213 -20.53 25.05 18.82
C ILE A 213 -19.46 26.00 19.34
N PHE A 214 -19.85 27.14 19.91
CA PHE A 214 -18.91 28.09 20.49
C PHE A 214 -18.08 27.45 21.61
N GLN A 215 -18.70 26.69 22.51
CA GLN A 215 -18.01 25.98 23.59
C GLN A 215 -17.04 24.91 23.04
N ALA A 216 -17.43 24.18 21.99
CA ALA A 216 -16.56 23.22 21.32
C ALA A 216 -15.30 23.90 20.76
N ILE A 217 -15.47 25.05 20.09
CA ILE A 217 -14.36 25.82 19.51
C ILE A 217 -13.48 26.44 20.61
N ASP A 218 -14.08 26.95 21.68
CA ASP A 218 -13.35 27.53 22.82
C ASP A 218 -12.50 26.47 23.54
N ALA A 219 -13.04 25.26 23.73
CA ALA A 219 -12.29 24.13 24.26
C ALA A 219 -11.09 23.77 23.38
N LEU A 220 -11.30 23.63 22.05
CA LEU A 220 -10.22 23.35 21.10
C LEU A 220 -9.14 24.43 21.10
N TRP A 221 -9.54 25.70 21.16
CA TRP A 221 -8.60 26.80 21.18
C TRP A 221 -7.76 26.81 22.48
N ASN A 222 -8.38 26.54 23.62
CA ASN A 222 -7.67 26.42 24.89
C ASN A 222 -6.69 25.24 24.87
N ASP A 223 -7.06 24.11 24.28
CA ASP A 223 -6.17 22.94 24.15
C ASP A 223 -4.99 23.21 23.21
N SER A 224 -5.21 23.89 22.07
CA SER A 224 -4.11 24.33 21.18
C SER A 224 -3.12 25.27 21.85
N ARG A 225 -3.56 26.03 22.87
CA ARG A 225 -2.70 26.92 23.65
C ARG A 225 -1.96 26.22 24.78
N LYS A 226 -2.58 25.20 25.40
CA LYS A 226 -1.94 24.38 26.44
C LYS A 226 -0.85 23.49 25.87
N SER A 227 -1.03 22.99 24.65
CA SER A 227 0.02 22.22 23.95
C SER A 227 1.27 23.06 23.64
N ALA A 228 1.11 24.39 23.54
CA ALA A 228 2.18 25.34 23.22
C ALA A 228 2.96 25.86 24.46
N ALA A 229 2.58 25.46 25.68
CA ALA A 229 3.16 25.91 26.95
C ALA A 229 3.87 24.77 27.68
#